data_AF-A0A5E7EUR2-F1
#
_entry.id   AF-A0A5E7EUR2-F1
#
_cell.length_a   1.000
_cell.length_b   1.000
_cell.length_c   1.000
_cell.angle_alpha   90.00
_cell.angle_beta   90.00
_cell.angle_gamma   90.00
#
_symmetry.space_group_name_H-M   'P 1'
#
loop_
_entity.id
_entity.type
_entity.pdbx_description
1 polymer ?
#
loop_
_entity_poly.entity_id
_entity_poly.type
_entity_poly.pdbx_seq_one_letter_code
_entity_poly.pdbx_strand_id
1 'polypeptide(L)'
;MSKVNDTAEQQPMEIIDQAHFEKYGDAALILKCFEVMKDAIEHLDDAGAIELQDDTYVTFVEAYWALKVLFRRKTGGDAKKVSGEHWNAMGQHLLEGAELPVMHIPFIEPTLPVLWPAYLHQQESLALACMAYNSADNARLALAHTAPDALTTRNACVEALNATSALRALVLRLSGGTLEDMAGIVAKFGRSNGGTLQ
;
A
#
# COMPACT_ATOMS: atom_id res chain seq x y z
N MET A 1 -6.51 -67.91 -1.72
CA MET A 1 -6.46 -67.17 -2.99
C MET A 1 -6.80 -65.72 -2.70
N SER A 2 -5.85 -64.85 -3.03
CA SER A 2 -5.84 -63.42 -2.73
C SER A 2 -6.63 -62.65 -3.79
N LYS A 3 -7.36 -61.61 -3.37
CA LYS A 3 -7.62 -60.38 -4.12
C LYS A 3 -8.16 -59.35 -3.14
N VAL A 4 -7.25 -58.61 -2.50
CA VAL A 4 -7.54 -57.30 -1.91
C VAL A 4 -7.17 -56.30 -3.00
N ASN A 5 -8.16 -55.56 -3.48
CA ASN A 5 -7.94 -54.40 -4.34
C ASN A 5 -7.56 -53.23 -3.42
N ASP A 6 -6.28 -52.86 -3.42
CA ASP A 6 -5.84 -51.60 -2.83
C ASP A 6 -6.31 -50.45 -3.72
N THR A 7 -7.36 -49.78 -3.29
CA THR A 7 -7.78 -48.49 -3.86
C THR A 7 -6.78 -47.46 -3.36
N ALA A 8 -5.82 -47.07 -4.21
CA ALA A 8 -4.91 -45.98 -3.93
C ALA A 8 -5.72 -44.71 -3.63
N GLU A 9 -5.60 -44.19 -2.40
CA GLU A 9 -6.10 -42.86 -2.05
C GLU A 9 -5.39 -41.85 -2.94
N GLN A 10 -6.11 -41.33 -3.93
CA GLN A 10 -5.64 -40.21 -4.74
C GLN A 10 -5.47 -39.01 -3.81
N GLN A 11 -4.23 -38.62 -3.54
CA GLN A 11 -3.93 -37.37 -2.85
C GLN A 11 -4.61 -36.22 -3.61
N PRO A 12 -5.26 -35.28 -2.90
CA PRO A 12 -5.94 -34.18 -3.55
C PRO A 12 -4.93 -33.41 -4.41
N MET A 13 -5.24 -33.29 -5.70
CA MET A 13 -4.44 -32.54 -6.66
C MET A 13 -4.33 -31.10 -6.18
N GLU A 14 -3.13 -30.65 -5.85
CA GLU A 14 -2.91 -29.28 -5.41
C GLU A 14 -3.09 -28.33 -6.60
N ILE A 15 -4.10 -27.48 -6.52
CA ILE A 15 -4.40 -26.50 -7.56
C ILE A 15 -3.52 -25.27 -7.34
N ILE A 16 -2.64 -24.99 -8.30
CA ILE A 16 -1.80 -23.78 -8.30
C ILE A 16 -2.66 -22.61 -8.79
N ASP A 17 -3.31 -21.94 -7.85
CA ASP A 17 -4.14 -20.76 -8.11
C ASP A 17 -3.90 -19.65 -7.09
N GLN A 18 -4.63 -18.55 -7.25
CA GLN A 18 -4.54 -17.42 -6.34
C GLN A 18 -4.86 -17.81 -4.88
N ALA A 19 -5.88 -18.66 -4.65
CA ALA A 19 -6.32 -19.03 -3.30
C ALA A 19 -5.25 -19.85 -2.56
N HIS A 20 -4.51 -20.70 -3.27
CA HIS A 20 -3.34 -21.38 -2.71
C HIS A 20 -2.32 -20.40 -2.14
N PHE A 21 -2.03 -19.29 -2.83
CA PHE A 21 -1.01 -18.33 -2.39
C PHE A 21 -1.49 -17.33 -1.33
N GLU A 22 -2.81 -17.16 -1.17
CA GLU A 22 -3.38 -16.25 -0.16
C GLU A 22 -3.07 -16.65 1.28
N LYS A 23 -2.70 -17.92 1.53
CA LYS A 23 -2.35 -18.41 2.87
C LYS A 23 -0.95 -17.99 3.34
N TYR A 24 -0.06 -17.55 2.44
CA TYR A 24 1.31 -17.17 2.79
C TYR A 24 1.45 -15.68 3.08
N GLY A 25 2.39 -15.31 3.95
CA GLY A 25 2.74 -13.92 4.24
C GLY A 25 3.54 -13.26 3.12
N ASP A 26 3.49 -11.92 3.04
CA ASP A 26 4.12 -11.15 1.96
C ASP A 26 5.62 -11.45 1.80
N ALA A 27 6.37 -11.56 2.90
CA ALA A 27 7.80 -11.86 2.85
C ALA A 27 8.10 -13.21 2.20
N ALA A 28 7.28 -14.24 2.47
CA ALA A 28 7.44 -15.56 1.87
C ALA A 28 7.10 -15.54 0.37
N LEU A 29 6.06 -14.79 -0.01
CA LEU A 29 5.70 -14.61 -1.42
C LEU A 29 6.80 -13.87 -2.20
N ILE A 30 7.36 -12.81 -1.62
CA ILE A 30 8.47 -12.06 -2.22
C ILE A 30 9.70 -12.96 -2.38
N LEU A 31 10.03 -13.74 -1.34
CA LEU A 31 11.16 -14.65 -1.38
C LEU A 31 10.97 -15.71 -2.47
N LYS A 32 9.78 -16.32 -2.56
CA LYS A 32 9.44 -17.26 -3.65
C LYS A 32 9.64 -16.62 -5.02
N CYS A 33 9.14 -15.40 -5.25
CA CYS A 33 9.35 -14.71 -6.52
C CYS A 33 10.84 -14.48 -6.82
N PHE A 34 11.63 -14.12 -5.81
CA PHE A 34 13.07 -13.93 -5.97
C PHE A 34 13.78 -15.24 -6.32
N GLU A 35 13.47 -16.33 -5.62
CA GLU A 35 14.00 -17.67 -5.87
C GLU A 35 13.70 -18.13 -7.30
N VAL A 36 12.44 -18.03 -7.74
CA VAL A 36 12.04 -18.42 -9.10
C VAL A 36 12.80 -17.62 -10.16
N MET A 37 12.92 -16.29 -9.97
CA MET A 37 13.66 -15.45 -10.93
C MET A 37 15.15 -15.82 -10.96
N LYS A 38 15.76 -16.07 -9.80
CA LYS A 38 17.16 -16.48 -9.70
C LYS A 38 17.38 -17.82 -10.40
N ASP A 39 16.59 -18.83 -10.07
CA ASP A 39 16.73 -20.19 -10.62
C ASP A 39 16.54 -20.20 -12.14
N ALA A 40 15.59 -19.40 -12.65
CA ALA A 40 15.39 -19.25 -14.09
C ALA A 40 16.56 -18.57 -14.80
N ILE A 41 17.20 -17.58 -14.16
CA ILE A 41 18.41 -16.94 -14.70
C ILE A 41 19.56 -17.95 -14.73
N GLU A 42 19.79 -18.70 -13.64
CA GLU A 42 20.83 -19.73 -13.57
C GLU A 42 20.63 -20.82 -14.64
N HIS A 43 19.39 -21.28 -14.83
CA HIS A 43 19.05 -22.26 -15.88
C HIS A 43 19.35 -21.75 -17.30
N LEU A 44 19.06 -20.48 -17.58
CA LEU A 44 19.36 -19.87 -18.88
C LEU A 44 20.87 -19.66 -19.10
N ASP A 45 21.60 -19.28 -18.05
CA ASP A 45 23.06 -19.13 -18.09
C ASP A 45 23.77 -20.47 -18.39
N ASP A 46 23.20 -21.58 -17.92
CA ASP A 46 23.63 -22.95 -18.22
C ASP A 46 23.17 -23.44 -19.63
N ALA A 47 22.76 -22.51 -20.50
CA ALA A 47 22.23 -22.76 -21.84
C ALA A 47 20.94 -23.60 -21.86
N GLY A 48 20.22 -23.65 -20.73
CA GLY A 48 18.87 -24.20 -20.67
C GLY A 48 17.87 -23.35 -21.46
N ALA A 49 16.73 -23.95 -21.78
CA ALA A 49 15.57 -23.26 -22.34
C ALA A 49 14.38 -23.41 -21.41
N ILE A 50 13.47 -22.42 -21.43
CA ILE A 50 12.18 -22.51 -20.74
C ILE A 50 11.19 -23.07 -21.75
N GLU A 51 10.75 -24.30 -21.52
CA GLU A 51 9.78 -24.99 -22.36
C GLU A 51 8.38 -24.96 -21.73
N LEU A 52 7.35 -25.07 -22.56
CA LEU A 52 5.98 -25.09 -22.05
C LEU A 52 5.77 -26.34 -21.18
N GLN A 53 5.29 -26.14 -19.94
CA GLN A 53 5.07 -27.21 -18.95
C GLN A 53 6.34 -27.87 -18.39
N ASP A 54 7.53 -27.32 -18.61
CA ASP A 54 8.70 -27.74 -17.83
C ASP A 54 8.63 -27.21 -16.39
N ASP A 55 9.52 -27.71 -15.53
CA ASP A 55 9.55 -27.33 -14.12
C ASP A 55 9.76 -25.82 -13.96
N THR A 56 10.60 -25.22 -14.79
CA THR A 56 10.86 -23.78 -14.82
C THR A 56 9.59 -22.99 -15.15
N TYR A 57 8.79 -23.41 -16.12
CA TYR A 57 7.51 -22.83 -16.49
C TYR A 57 6.51 -22.93 -15.33
N VAL A 58 6.42 -24.08 -14.66
CA VAL A 58 5.52 -24.25 -13.51
C VAL A 58 5.90 -23.29 -12.40
N THR A 59 7.19 -23.13 -12.08
CA THR A 59 7.62 -22.17 -11.06
C THR A 59 7.34 -20.72 -11.44
N PHE A 60 7.38 -20.35 -12.74
CA PHE A 60 6.92 -19.05 -13.21
C PHE A 60 5.41 -18.85 -13.00
N VAL A 61 4.59 -19.88 -13.20
CA VAL A 61 3.15 -19.83 -12.90
C VAL A 61 2.93 -19.58 -11.40
N GLU A 62 3.71 -20.23 -10.53
CA GLU A 62 3.68 -19.98 -9.08
C GLU A 62 4.05 -18.53 -8.73
N ALA A 63 5.15 -18.02 -9.30
CA ALA A 63 5.57 -16.64 -9.10
C ALA A 63 4.53 -15.64 -9.60
N TYR A 64 3.88 -15.92 -10.73
CA TYR A 64 2.78 -15.11 -11.26
C TYR A 64 1.63 -14.98 -10.25
N TRP A 65 1.19 -16.09 -9.65
CA TRP A 65 0.12 -16.06 -8.64
C TRP A 65 0.56 -15.37 -7.35
N ALA A 66 1.79 -15.58 -6.89
CA ALA A 66 2.37 -14.88 -5.74
C ALA A 66 2.39 -13.36 -5.97
N LEU A 67 2.87 -12.91 -7.14
CA LEU A 67 2.85 -11.50 -7.53
C LEU A 67 1.43 -10.94 -7.60
N LYS A 68 0.46 -11.71 -8.09
CA LYS A 68 -0.94 -11.29 -8.14
C LYS A 68 -1.51 -11.06 -6.73
N VAL A 69 -1.21 -11.95 -5.78
CA VAL A 69 -1.61 -11.80 -4.38
C VAL A 69 -0.96 -10.56 -3.75
N LEU A 70 0.36 -10.38 -3.93
CA LEU A 70 1.10 -9.21 -3.43
C LEU A 70 0.53 -7.90 -4.00
N PHE A 71 0.28 -7.84 -5.30
CA PHE A 71 -0.29 -6.66 -5.96
C PHE A 71 -1.67 -6.35 -5.38
N ARG A 72 -2.55 -7.34 -5.25
CA ARG A 72 -3.89 -7.15 -4.68
C ARG A 72 -3.82 -6.68 -3.23
N ARG A 73 -2.96 -7.26 -2.40
CA ARG A 73 -2.76 -6.82 -1.01
C ARG A 73 -2.29 -5.37 -0.93
N LYS A 74 -1.39 -4.96 -1.82
CA LYS A 74 -0.81 -3.61 -1.81
C LYS A 74 -1.76 -2.54 -2.36
N THR A 75 -2.54 -2.88 -3.37
CA THR A 75 -3.27 -1.91 -4.20
C THR A 75 -4.78 -2.04 -4.12
N GLY A 76 -5.30 -3.17 -3.63
CA GLY A 76 -6.72 -3.54 -3.75
C GLY A 76 -7.14 -3.97 -5.17
N GLY A 77 -6.28 -3.84 -6.18
CA GLY A 77 -6.61 -4.12 -7.58
C GLY A 77 -6.27 -5.52 -8.06
N ASP A 78 -6.80 -5.92 -9.22
CA ASP A 78 -6.39 -7.13 -9.95
C ASP A 78 -5.24 -6.79 -10.92
N ALA A 79 -4.07 -7.39 -10.69
CA ALA A 79 -2.87 -7.14 -11.48
C ALA A 79 -3.04 -7.42 -12.98
N LYS A 80 -3.80 -8.47 -13.35
CA LYS A 80 -4.06 -8.84 -14.75
C LYS A 80 -4.88 -7.78 -15.44
N LYS A 81 -5.91 -7.26 -14.75
CA LYS A 81 -6.75 -6.18 -15.27
C LYS A 81 -5.93 -4.90 -15.46
N VAL A 82 -5.21 -4.47 -14.43
CA VAL A 82 -4.40 -3.23 -14.48
C VAL A 82 -3.32 -3.31 -15.55
N SER A 83 -2.59 -4.43 -15.64
CA SER A 83 -1.58 -4.63 -16.69
C SER A 83 -2.19 -4.61 -18.08
N GLY A 84 -3.35 -5.24 -18.30
CA GLY A 84 -4.05 -5.20 -19.58
C GLY A 84 -4.48 -3.78 -19.98
N GLU A 85 -4.98 -2.99 -19.03
CA GLU A 85 -5.33 -1.58 -19.26
C GLU A 85 -4.11 -0.74 -19.64
N HIS A 86 -2.98 -0.95 -18.94
CA HIS A 86 -1.71 -0.27 -19.25
C HIS A 86 -1.20 -0.64 -20.66
N TRP A 87 -1.24 -1.92 -21.02
CA TRP A 87 -0.87 -2.38 -22.36
C TRP A 87 -1.75 -1.78 -23.46
N ASN A 88 -3.07 -1.74 -23.26
CA ASN A 88 -3.99 -1.16 -24.23
C ASN A 88 -3.75 0.34 -24.42
N ALA A 89 -3.58 1.08 -23.33
CA ALA A 89 -3.32 2.52 -23.37
C ALA A 89 -1.98 2.83 -24.07
N MET A 90 -0.94 2.05 -23.77
CA MET A 90 0.35 2.19 -24.45
C MET A 90 0.28 1.80 -25.93
N GLY A 91 -0.50 0.77 -26.28
CA GLY A 91 -0.76 0.39 -27.66
C GLY A 91 -1.39 1.51 -28.47
N GLN A 92 -2.38 2.20 -27.92
CA GLN A 92 -3.01 3.38 -28.54
C GLN A 92 -2.00 4.51 -28.76
N HIS A 93 -1.16 4.80 -27.76
CA HIS A 93 -0.11 5.82 -27.91
C HIS A 93 0.87 5.47 -29.05
N LEU A 94 1.39 4.24 -29.05
CA LEU A 94 2.43 3.81 -29.99
C LEU A 94 1.92 3.63 -31.42
N LEU A 95 0.67 3.18 -31.60
CA LEU A 95 0.10 2.86 -32.91
C LEU A 95 -0.75 3.97 -33.49
N GLU A 96 -1.47 4.73 -32.66
CA GLU A 96 -2.44 5.74 -33.09
C GLU A 96 -1.93 7.17 -32.87
N GLY A 97 -0.75 7.34 -32.27
CA GLY A 97 -0.15 8.65 -32.00
C GLY A 97 -0.92 9.45 -30.94
N ALA A 98 -1.70 8.77 -30.09
CA ALA A 98 -2.39 9.39 -28.96
C ALA A 98 -1.40 10.02 -27.96
N GLU A 99 -1.87 10.83 -27.02
CA GLU A 99 -1.02 11.36 -25.95
C GLU A 99 -0.47 10.23 -25.06
N LEU A 100 0.70 10.45 -24.46
CA LEU A 100 1.31 9.49 -23.53
C LEU A 100 0.36 9.24 -22.35
N PRO A 101 -0.13 8.01 -22.12
CA PRO A 101 -1.13 7.74 -21.11
C PRO A 101 -0.55 7.85 -19.70
N VAL A 102 -1.33 8.41 -18.78
CA VAL A 102 -1.00 8.37 -17.35
C VAL A 102 -1.41 7.01 -16.79
N MET A 103 -0.42 6.14 -16.61
CA MET A 103 -0.62 4.78 -16.09
C MET A 103 -0.74 4.79 -14.56
N HIS A 104 -1.97 4.91 -14.07
CA HIS A 104 -2.24 4.85 -12.63
C HIS A 104 -2.24 3.41 -12.12
N ILE A 105 -1.60 3.20 -10.96
CA ILE A 105 -1.76 1.99 -10.15
C ILE A 105 -2.85 2.29 -9.11
N PRO A 106 -3.86 1.42 -8.95
CA PRO A 106 -4.89 1.63 -7.94
C PRO A 106 -4.27 1.64 -6.54
N PHE A 107 -4.95 2.26 -5.59
CA PHE A 107 -4.59 2.20 -4.18
C PHE A 107 -5.74 1.63 -3.39
N ILE A 108 -5.39 0.97 -2.29
CA ILE A 108 -6.39 0.46 -1.36
C ILE A 108 -7.10 1.65 -0.71
N GLU A 109 -8.43 1.65 -0.78
CA GLU A 109 -9.23 2.71 -0.18
C GLU A 109 -9.19 2.57 1.35
N PRO A 110 -8.89 3.66 2.08
CA PRO A 110 -8.95 3.65 3.53
C PRO A 110 -10.40 3.44 3.99
N THR A 111 -10.57 2.76 5.13
CA THR A 111 -11.89 2.60 5.76
C THR A 111 -12.28 3.81 6.61
N LEU A 112 -11.31 4.67 6.95
CA LEU A 112 -11.53 5.86 7.74
C LEU A 112 -11.82 7.07 6.83
N PRO A 113 -12.81 7.91 7.17
CA PRO A 113 -13.08 9.14 6.44
C PRO A 113 -12.10 10.25 6.84
N VAL A 114 -11.77 11.11 5.88
CA VAL A 114 -11.12 12.39 6.16
C VAL A 114 -12.15 13.37 6.72
N LEU A 115 -11.80 14.05 7.81
CA LEU A 115 -12.66 15.06 8.43
C LEU A 115 -12.76 16.31 7.56
N TRP A 116 -13.98 16.76 7.34
CA TRP A 116 -14.27 17.88 6.46
C TRP A 116 -14.02 19.21 7.19
N PRO A 117 -13.47 20.25 6.54
CA PRO A 117 -13.17 21.52 7.20
C PRO A 117 -14.37 22.13 7.93
N ALA A 118 -15.57 22.09 7.33
CA ALA A 118 -16.79 22.62 7.94
C ALA A 118 -17.14 21.93 9.27
N TYR A 119 -16.91 20.63 9.39
CA TYR A 119 -17.12 19.89 10.63
C TYR A 119 -16.16 20.35 11.72
N LEU A 120 -14.87 20.55 11.37
CA LEU A 120 -13.85 21.01 12.30
C LEU A 120 -14.12 22.43 12.82
N HIS A 121 -14.62 23.33 11.97
CA HIS A 121 -14.97 24.69 12.38
C HIS A 121 -16.08 24.76 13.43
N GLN A 122 -16.97 23.76 13.47
CA GLN A 122 -18.06 23.67 14.44
C GLN A 122 -17.62 23.10 15.80
N GLN A 123 -16.43 22.50 15.89
CA GLN A 123 -15.95 21.91 17.14
C GLN A 123 -15.40 22.96 18.09
N GLU A 124 -15.50 22.72 19.39
CA GLU A 124 -14.84 23.53 20.42
C GLU A 124 -13.33 23.29 20.44
N SER A 125 -12.56 24.21 21.03
CA SER A 125 -11.09 24.13 21.04
C SER A 125 -10.57 22.88 21.75
N LEU A 126 -11.20 22.48 22.87
CA LEU A 126 -10.83 21.24 23.57
C LEU A 126 -11.13 20.01 22.70
N ALA A 127 -12.28 19.98 22.01
CA ALA A 127 -12.62 18.90 21.10
C ALA A 127 -11.60 18.79 19.95
N LEU A 128 -11.20 19.91 19.35
CA LEU A 128 -10.16 19.93 18.33
C LEU A 128 -8.80 19.41 18.84
N ALA A 129 -8.41 19.77 20.07
CA ALA A 129 -7.19 19.27 20.68
C ALA A 129 -7.25 17.75 20.92
N CYS A 130 -8.36 17.25 21.47
CA CYS A 130 -8.58 15.82 21.69
C CYS A 130 -8.60 15.04 20.37
N MET A 131 -9.26 15.57 19.34
CA MET A 131 -9.28 14.95 18.01
C MET A 131 -7.89 14.89 17.40
N ALA A 132 -7.14 15.99 17.47
CA ALA A 132 -5.76 16.03 16.98
C ALA A 132 -4.88 15.00 17.69
N TYR A 133 -4.98 14.91 19.02
CA TYR A 133 -4.23 13.95 19.82
C TYR A 133 -4.63 12.50 19.51
N ASN A 134 -5.93 12.18 19.53
CA ASN A 134 -6.42 10.82 19.32
C ASN A 134 -6.05 10.31 17.92
N SER A 135 -6.25 11.13 16.88
CA SER A 135 -5.87 10.75 15.52
C SER A 135 -4.35 10.59 15.37
N ALA A 136 -3.54 11.45 16.00
CA ALA A 136 -2.09 11.29 15.99
C ALA A 136 -1.64 10.01 16.72
N ASP A 137 -2.26 9.68 17.86
CA ASP A 137 -1.93 8.47 18.61
C ASP A 137 -2.39 7.20 17.88
N ASN A 138 -3.57 7.22 17.24
CA ASN A 138 -4.04 6.13 16.38
C ASN A 138 -3.08 5.87 15.21
N ALA A 139 -2.64 6.94 14.52
CA ALA A 139 -1.65 6.82 13.45
C ALA A 139 -0.32 6.25 13.98
N ARG A 140 0.14 6.72 15.15
CA ARG A 140 1.36 6.22 15.79
C ARG A 140 1.26 4.74 16.16
N LEU A 141 0.14 4.31 16.76
CA LEU A 141 -0.09 2.93 17.15
C LEU A 141 -0.17 2.01 15.93
N ALA A 142 -0.87 2.44 14.87
CA ALA A 142 -0.98 1.68 13.63
C ALA A 142 0.38 1.46 12.94
N LEU A 143 1.30 2.43 13.05
CA LEU A 143 2.63 2.39 12.43
C LEU A 143 3.75 1.88 13.36
N ALA A 144 3.45 1.58 14.62
CA ALA A 144 4.45 1.11 15.59
C ALA A 144 4.98 -0.29 15.29
N HIS A 145 4.27 -1.07 14.47
CA HIS A 145 4.68 -2.41 14.04
C HIS A 145 5.66 -2.36 12.87
N THR A 146 6.60 -3.32 12.80
CA THR A 146 7.74 -3.32 11.88
C THR A 146 7.38 -3.43 10.39
N ALA A 147 6.13 -3.76 10.05
CA ALA A 147 5.62 -3.82 8.67
C ALA A 147 4.07 -3.82 8.66
N PRO A 148 3.41 -2.66 8.77
CA PRO A 148 1.95 -2.59 8.64
C PRO A 148 1.53 -2.96 7.21
N ASP A 149 0.37 -3.61 7.09
CA ASP A 149 -0.23 -3.88 5.78
C ASP A 149 -0.65 -2.57 5.08
N ALA A 150 -1.02 -2.67 3.80
CA ALA A 150 -1.35 -1.50 2.99
C ALA A 150 -2.59 -0.74 3.49
N LEU A 151 -3.61 -1.45 4.00
CA LEU A 151 -4.82 -0.84 4.53
C LEU A 151 -4.54 -0.11 5.84
N THR A 152 -3.81 -0.77 6.75
CA THR A 152 -3.35 -0.19 8.02
C THR A 152 -2.52 1.07 7.76
N THR A 153 -1.61 1.02 6.79
CA THR A 153 -0.82 2.18 6.37
C THR A 153 -1.71 3.32 5.85
N ARG A 154 -2.71 3.01 5.00
CA ARG A 154 -3.62 4.02 4.46
C ARG A 154 -4.52 4.64 5.52
N ASN A 155 -5.03 3.84 6.45
CA ASN A 155 -5.80 4.33 7.59
C ASN A 155 -4.95 5.23 8.49
N ALA A 156 -3.70 4.87 8.75
CA ALA A 156 -2.77 5.72 9.49
C ALA A 156 -2.50 7.06 8.78
N CYS A 157 -2.43 7.07 7.44
CA CYS A 157 -2.34 8.31 6.67
C CYS A 157 -3.59 9.19 6.85
N VAL A 158 -4.80 8.60 6.81
CA VAL A 158 -6.05 9.36 7.06
C VAL A 158 -6.06 9.94 8.46
N GLU A 159 -5.65 9.16 9.47
CA GLU A 159 -5.57 9.63 10.84
C GLU A 159 -4.54 10.77 10.99
N ALA A 160 -3.37 10.68 10.35
CA ALA A 160 -2.41 11.78 10.32
C ALA A 160 -2.97 13.05 9.66
N LEU A 161 -3.75 12.91 8.57
CA LEU A 161 -4.43 14.02 7.92
C LEU A 161 -5.50 14.64 8.84
N ASN A 162 -6.27 13.81 9.53
CA ASN A 162 -7.29 14.24 10.48
C ASN A 162 -6.66 14.99 11.66
N ALA A 163 -5.55 14.46 12.19
CA ALA A 163 -4.80 15.08 13.26
C ALA A 163 -4.29 16.47 12.86
N THR A 164 -3.67 16.57 11.69
CA THR A 164 -3.12 17.82 11.15
C THR A 164 -4.24 18.83 10.86
N SER A 165 -5.37 18.37 10.35
CA SER A 165 -6.52 19.23 10.04
C SER A 165 -7.17 19.79 11.30
N ALA A 166 -7.37 18.96 12.33
CA ALA A 166 -7.90 19.39 13.62
C ALA A 166 -6.93 20.36 14.33
N LEU A 167 -5.62 20.05 14.31
CA LEU A 167 -4.60 20.93 14.87
C LEU A 167 -4.54 22.28 14.13
N ARG A 168 -4.62 22.28 12.79
CA ARG A 168 -4.68 23.51 11.99
C ARG A 168 -5.88 24.36 12.37
N ALA A 169 -7.07 23.76 12.51
CA ALA A 169 -8.28 24.47 12.91
C ALA A 169 -8.14 25.09 14.31
N LEU A 170 -7.54 24.35 15.25
CA LEU A 170 -7.26 24.84 16.60
C LEU A 170 -6.26 26.00 16.59
N VAL A 171 -5.12 25.83 15.90
CA VAL A 171 -4.06 26.84 15.82
C VAL A 171 -4.58 28.13 15.21
N LEU A 172 -5.33 28.05 14.10
CA LEU A 172 -5.94 29.23 13.50
C LEU A 172 -6.88 29.95 14.46
N ARG A 173 -7.70 29.21 15.22
CA ARG A 173 -8.59 29.81 16.21
C ARG A 173 -7.82 30.49 17.33
N LEU A 174 -6.79 29.84 17.86
CA LEU A 174 -5.96 30.39 18.93
C LEU A 174 -5.08 31.55 18.46
N SER A 175 -4.76 31.62 17.17
CA SER A 175 -3.89 32.66 16.63
C SER A 175 -4.62 33.96 16.29
N GLY A 176 -5.94 33.97 16.15
CA GLY A 176 -6.70 35.17 15.73
C GLY A 176 -7.55 34.97 14.47
N GLY A 177 -7.51 33.77 13.88
CA GLY A 177 -8.35 33.35 12.75
C GLY A 177 -7.65 33.39 11.40
N THR A 178 -6.50 34.06 11.29
CA THR A 178 -5.74 34.17 10.03
C THR A 178 -4.35 33.53 10.10
N LEU A 179 -3.80 33.23 8.92
CA LEU A 179 -2.40 32.79 8.79
C LEU A 179 -1.41 33.93 9.12
N GLU A 180 -1.79 35.20 8.90
CA GLU A 180 -0.97 36.35 9.24
C GLU A 180 -0.81 36.50 10.76
N ASP A 181 -1.90 36.31 11.51
CA ASP A 181 -1.82 36.36 12.97
C ASP A 181 -0.97 35.21 13.54
N MET A 182 -1.09 34.03 12.94
CA MET A 182 -0.25 32.87 13.27
C MET A 182 1.23 33.18 13.02
N ALA A 183 1.57 33.77 11.87
CA ALA A 183 2.94 34.18 11.56
C ALA A 183 3.45 35.24 12.57
N GLY A 184 2.60 36.17 12.98
CA GLY A 184 2.91 37.16 14.02
C GLY A 184 3.24 36.55 15.38
N ILE A 185 2.56 35.46 15.76
CA ILE A 185 2.84 34.72 17.01
C ILE A 185 4.16 33.95 16.91
N VAL A 186 4.38 33.22 15.80
CA VAL A 186 5.63 32.47 15.59
C VAL A 186 6.84 33.42 15.57
N ALA A 187 6.72 34.61 14.96
CA ALA A 187 7.76 35.62 14.96
C ALA A 187 8.11 36.14 16.38
N LYS A 188 7.16 36.13 17.32
CA LYS A 188 7.42 36.50 18.72
C LYS A 188 8.21 35.41 19.46
N PHE A 189 7.89 34.14 19.22
CA PHE A 189 8.64 33.02 19.80
C PHE A 189 10.05 32.89 19.22
N GLY A 190 10.22 33.08 17.90
CA GLY A 190 11.52 33.03 17.23
C GLY A 190 12.49 34.18 17.59
N ARG A 191 12.01 35.24 18.26
CA ARG A 191 12.84 36.38 18.72
C ARG A 191 13.35 36.22 20.16
N SER A 192 13.00 35.15 20.86
CA SER A 192 13.59 34.86 22.18
C SER A 192 14.99 34.25 22.02
N ASN A 193 16.00 35.11 21.86
CA ASN A 193 17.44 34.91 22.23
C ASN A 193 18.38 35.95 21.60
N GLY A 194 17.91 37.15 21.24
CA GLY A 194 18.77 38.27 20.85
C GLY A 194 18.88 39.30 21.97
N GLY A 195 19.51 38.93 23.09
CA GLY A 195 19.79 39.89 24.15
C GLY A 195 20.81 40.93 23.67
N THR A 196 20.46 42.21 23.79
CA THR A 196 21.45 43.28 23.94
C THR A 196 21.00 44.19 25.07
N LEU A 197 21.75 44.12 26.17
CA LEU A 197 21.91 45.18 27.15
C LEU A 197 22.24 46.49 26.42
N GLN A 198 21.43 47.53 26.61
CA GLN A 198 21.85 48.93 26.65
C GLN A 198 20.98 49.68 27.65
#